data_AF-A0A6G6Y684-F1
#
_entry.id   AF-A0A6G6Y684-F1
#
_cell.length_a   1.000
_cell.length_b   1.000
_cell.length_c   1.000
_cell.angle_alpha   90.00
_cell.angle_beta   90.00
_cell.angle_gamma   90.00
#
_symmetry.space_group_name_H-M   'P 1'
#
loop_
_entity.id
_entity.type
_entity.pdbx_description
1 polymer ?
#
loop_
_entity_poly.entity_id
_entity_poly.type
_entity_poly.pdbx_seq_one_letter_code
_entity_poly.pdbx_strand_id
1 'polypeptide(L)' 'MAQLHSDTLAELQRASGDLDQVIGEMQLGTRSQAHVETLEEQVQAIATRMVQAVRGRNARPSAAPIRHRDGKAWF' A
#
# COMPACT_ATOMS: atom_id res chain seq x y z
N MET A 1 -2.61 25.89 -2.53
CA MET A 1 -1.58 25.11 -3.26
C MET A 1 -0.46 24.62 -2.35
N ALA A 2 0.20 25.47 -1.55
CA ALA A 2 1.31 25.02 -0.66
C ALA A 2 0.90 23.96 0.38
N GLN A 3 -0.28 24.09 1.01
CA GLN A 3 -0.78 23.13 2.01
C GLN A 3 -1.08 21.73 1.44
N LEU A 4 -1.55 21.65 0.18
CA LEU A 4 -1.82 20.36 -0.46
C LEU A 4 -0.52 19.57 -0.68
N HIS A 5 0.56 20.26 -1.05
CA HIS A 5 1.87 19.64 -1.22
C HIS A 5 2.48 19.17 0.10
N SER A 6 2.27 19.90 1.21
CA SER A 6 2.76 19.47 2.53
C SER A 6 2.03 18.23 3.04
N ASP A 7 0.71 18.15 2.82
CA ASP A 7 -0.10 17.03 3.31
C ASP A 7 0.18 15.75 2.51
N THR A 8 0.35 15.86 1.19
CA THR A 8 0.81 14.74 0.34
C THR A 8 2.20 14.25 0.76
N LEU A 9 3.14 15.17 1.01
CA LEU A 9 4.49 14.81 1.43
C LEU A 9 4.49 14.05 2.77
N ALA A 10 3.74 14.54 3.76
CA ALA A 10 3.64 13.89 5.07
C ALA A 10 3.07 12.47 4.96
N GLU A 11 2.07 12.26 4.09
CA GLU A 11 1.49 10.93 3.90
C GLU A 11 2.45 9.96 3.21
N LEU A 12 3.21 10.43 2.21
CA LEU A 12 4.24 9.63 1.56
C LEU A 12 5.39 9.27 2.51
N GLN A 13 5.77 10.17 3.41
CA GLN A 13 6.77 9.89 4.45
C GLN A 13 6.29 8.82 5.44
N ARG A 14 5.02 8.88 5.87
CA ARG A 14 4.42 7.83 6.69
C ARG A 14 4.40 6.48 5.97
N ALA A 15 3.96 6.46 4.71
CA ALA A 15 3.94 5.25 3.89
C ALA A 15 5.35 4.64 3.71
N SER A 16 6.40 5.46 3.61
CA SER A 16 7.79 4.98 3.58
C SER A 16 8.17 4.26 4.87
N GLY A 17 7.86 4.82 6.04
CA GLY A 17 8.15 4.19 7.32
C GLY A 17 7.38 2.89 7.53
N ASP A 18 6.10 2.86 7.14
CA ASP A 18 5.27 1.65 7.19
C ASP A 18 5.87 0.55 6.29
N LEU A 19 6.38 0.90 5.10
CA LEU A 19 7.03 -0.04 4.19
C LEU A 19 8.35 -0.58 4.75
N ASP A 20 9.17 0.27 5.37
CA ASP A 20 10.40 -0.15 6.02
C ASP A 20 10.14 -1.17 7.14
N GLN A 21 9.03 -1.00 7.88
CA GLN A 21 8.60 -1.98 8.88
C GLN A 21 8.27 -3.34 8.23
N VAL A 22 7.46 -3.34 7.15
CA VAL A 22 7.11 -4.58 6.42
C VAL A 22 8.36 -5.28 5.89
N ILE A 23 9.33 -4.53 5.36
CA ILE A 23 10.61 -5.09 4.90
C ILE A 23 11.36 -5.75 6.07
N GLY A 24 11.40 -5.09 7.23
CA GLY A 24 11.99 -5.66 8.45
C GLY A 24 11.31 -6.96 8.89
N GLU A 25 9.97 -6.99 8.89
CA GLU A 25 9.19 -8.19 9.21
C GLU A 25 9.45 -9.33 8.21
N MET A 26 9.52 -9.04 6.91
CA MET A 26 9.86 -10.03 5.88
C MET A 26 11.27 -10.61 6.03
N GLN A 27 12.22 -9.82 6.52
CA GLN A 27 13.60 -10.26 6.74
C GLN A 27 13.76 -11.12 8.00
N LEU A 28 12.98 -10.84 9.05
CA LEU A 28 13.11 -11.47 10.37
C LEU A 28 12.09 -12.59 10.64
N GLY A 29 10.96 -12.62 9.91
CA GLY A 29 9.79 -13.44 10.24
C GLY A 29 9.85 -14.90 9.79
N THR A 30 9.15 -15.76 10.54
CA THR A 30 8.88 -17.16 10.18
C THR A 30 7.88 -17.20 9.02
N ARG A 31 8.27 -17.83 7.91
CA ARG A 31 7.48 -17.86 6.66
C ARG A 31 6.32 -18.84 6.73
N SER A 32 5.30 -18.55 7.55
CA SER A 32 4.01 -19.22 7.42
C SER A 32 3.20 -18.57 6.29
N GLN A 33 2.36 -19.33 5.62
CA GLN A 33 1.51 -18.80 4.53
C GLN A 33 0.60 -17.67 5.02
N ALA A 34 -0.02 -17.83 6.20
CA ALA A 34 -0.87 -16.80 6.80
C ALA A 34 -0.11 -15.50 7.11
N HIS A 35 1.17 -15.61 7.50
CA HIS A 35 2.00 -14.42 7.71
C HIS A 35 2.30 -13.69 6.41
N VAL A 36 2.58 -14.42 5.33
CA VAL A 36 2.80 -13.85 3.99
C VAL A 36 1.54 -13.15 3.48
N GLU A 37 0.36 -13.75 3.65
CA GLU A 37 -0.92 -13.14 3.30
C GLU A 37 -1.16 -11.83 4.07
N THR A 38 -0.84 -11.81 5.37
CA THR A 38 -0.93 -10.60 6.20
C THR A 38 -0.01 -9.48 5.68
N LEU A 39 1.23 -9.81 5.31
CA LEU A 39 2.18 -8.84 4.77
C LEU A 39 1.73 -8.32 3.40
N GLU A 40 1.13 -9.17 2.56
CA GLU A 40 0.55 -8.76 1.28
C GLU A 40 -0.59 -7.74 1.47
N GLU A 41 -1.51 -7.99 2.40
CA GLU A 41 -2.60 -7.06 2.74
C GLU A 41 -2.05 -5.70 3.23
N GLN A 42 -0.99 -5.72 4.05
CA GLN A 42 -0.33 -4.50 4.52
C GLN A 42 0.29 -3.70 3.37
N VAL A 43 1.01 -4.36 2.47
CA VAL A 43 1.62 -3.70 1.29
C VAL A 43 0.55 -3.07 0.40
N GLN A 44 -0.58 -3.75 0.18
CA GLN A 44 -1.69 -3.22 -0.60
C GLN A 44 -2.32 -2.00 0.07
N ALA A 45 -2.52 -2.02 1.39
CA ALA A 45 -3.04 -0.88 2.14
C ALA A 45 -2.12 0.35 2.04
N ILE A 46 -0.80 0.15 2.13
CA ILE A 46 0.20 1.21 1.96
C ILE A 46 0.14 1.80 0.55
N ALA A 47 0.11 0.95 -0.49
CA ALA A 47 0.03 1.38 -1.88
C ALA A 47 -1.24 2.23 -2.14
N THR A 48 -2.39 1.80 -1.62
CA THR A 48 -3.65 2.54 -1.72
C THR A 48 -3.56 3.93 -1.08
N ARG A 49 -2.95 4.04 0.11
CA ARG A 49 -2.74 5.33 0.78
C ARG A 49 -1.83 6.25 -0.03
N MET A 50 -0.73 5.74 -0.59
CA MET A 50 0.17 6.52 -1.45
C MET A 50 -0.55 7.07 -2.68
N VAL A 51 -1.38 6.25 -3.34
CA VAL A 51 -2.16 6.68 -4.50
C VAL A 51 -3.18 7.75 -4.12
N GLN A 52 -3.89 7.57 -3.01
CA GLN A 52 -4.86 8.55 -2.50
C GLN A 52 -4.21 9.87 -2.10
N ALA A 53 -2.99 9.84 -1.55
CA ALA A 53 -2.24 11.05 -1.19
C ALA A 53 -1.92 11.93 -2.41
N VAL A 54 -1.63 11.30 -3.56
CA VAL A 54 -1.25 12.00 -4.80
C VAL A 54 -2.46 12.38 -5.65
N ARG A 55 -3.49 11.53 -5.70
CA ARG A 55 -4.63 11.67 -6.62
C ARG A 55 -5.94 12.08 -5.93
N GLY A 56 -5.96 12.15 -4.60
CA GLY A 56 -7.15 12.41 -3.79
C GLY A 56 -7.91 11.14 -3.38
N ARG A 57 -8.79 11.28 -2.38
CA ARG A 57 -9.48 10.17 -1.68
C ARG A 57 -10.33 9.25 -2.56
N ASN A 58 -10.71 9.70 -3.76
CA ASN A 58 -11.54 8.97 -4.73
C ASN A 58 -10.76 8.61 -6.00
N ALA A 59 -9.43 8.58 -5.93
CA ALA A 59 -8.60 8.19 -7.04
C ALA A 59 -8.89 6.75 -7.47
N ARG A 60 -9.37 6.58 -8.71
CA ARG A 60 -9.49 5.25 -9.30
C ARG A 60 -8.09 4.67 -9.56
N PRO A 61 -7.87 3.36 -9.38
CA PRO A 61 -6.67 2.70 -9.86
C PRO A 61 -6.47 3.02 -11.34
N SER A 62 -5.26 3.46 -11.75
CA SER A 62 -4.98 3.68 -13.19
C SER A 62 -4.60 2.39 -13.90
N ALA A 63 -4.15 1.39 -13.15
CA ALA A 63 -3.84 0.06 -13.66
C ALA A 63 -5.09 -0.82 -13.57
N ALA A 64 -5.24 -1.75 -14.53
CA ALA A 64 -6.28 -2.78 -14.45
C ALA A 64 -6.08 -3.58 -13.15
N PRO A 65 -7.17 -3.98 -12.46
CA PRO A 65 -7.07 -4.71 -11.21
C PRO A 65 -6.26 -5.99 -11.42
N ILE A 66 -5.36 -6.29 -10.48
CA ILE A 66 -4.71 -7.60 -10.42
C ILE A 66 -5.83 -8.60 -10.17
N ARG A 67 -6.07 -9.48 -11.14
CA ARG A 67 -7.08 -10.52 -11.03
C ARG A 67 -6.43 -11.75 -10.40
N HIS A 68 -7.06 -12.30 -9.38
CA HIS A 68 -6.76 -13.67 -9.00
C HIS A 68 -7.10 -14.63 -10.14
N ARG A 69 -6.51 -15.83 -10.09
CA ARG A 69 -6.86 -16.95 -10.99
C ARG A 69 -8.34 -17.31 -10.92
N ASP A 70 -9.03 -16.99 -9.83
CA ASP A 70 -10.47 -17.17 -9.62
C ASP A 70 -11.34 -16.02 -10.19
N GLY A 71 -10.73 -15.02 -10.82
CA GLY A 71 -11.42 -13.91 -11.47
C GLY A 71 -11.86 -12.78 -10.55
N LYS A 72 -11.58 -12.86 -9.24
CA LYS A 72 -11.90 -11.75 -8.32
C LYS A 72 -10.91 -10.60 -8.54
N ALA A 73 -11.46 -9.42 -8.77
CA ALA A 73 -10.72 -8.17 -8.81
C ALA A 73 -10.62 -7.61 -7.39
N TRP A 74 -9.41 -7.22 -6.99
CA TRP A 74 -9.19 -6.41 -5.80
C TRP A 74 -8.92 -4.95 -6.22
N PHE A 75 -9.46 -4.01 -5.45
CA PHE A 75 -9.30 -2.56 -5.65
C PHE A 75 -8.38 -1.99 -4.57
#